data_AF-A0A958SA81-F1
#
_entry.id   AF-A0A958SA81-F1
#
_cell.length_a   1.000
_cell.length_b   1.000
_cell.length_c   1.000
_cell.angle_alpha   90.00
_cell.angle_beta   90.00
_cell.angle_gamma   90.00
#
_symmetry.space_group_name_H-M   'P 1'
#
loop_
_entity.id
_entity.type
_entity.pdbx_description
1 polymer ?
#
loop_
_entity_poly.entity_id
_entity_poly.type
_entity_poly.pdbx_seq_one_letter_code
_entity_poly.pdbx_strand_id
1 'polypeptide(L)'
;NQILRSGTSIGANVKEAQNAESKKDFIHKLKIALKEADELEYWLYLCHEVESYPKPDNLQNKLTEIKKVLNKIVSSSKIKQTEIS
;
A
#
# COMPACT_ATOMS: atom_id res chain seq x y z
N ASN A 1 11.83 4.42 -13.78
CA ASN A 1 11.26 3.17 -13.19
C ASN A 1 10.66 3.35 -11.79
N GLN A 2 10.08 4.50 -11.42
CA GLN A 2 9.56 4.72 -10.07
C GLN A 2 8.18 4.07 -9.83
N ILE A 3 7.28 4.20 -10.82
CA ILE A 3 5.94 3.57 -10.81
C ILE A 3 6.04 2.05 -10.70
N LEU A 4 6.87 1.42 -11.54
CA LEU A 4 7.01 -0.03 -11.52
C LEU A 4 7.56 -0.52 -10.17
N ARG A 5 8.58 0.17 -9.62
CA ARG A 5 9.17 -0.18 -8.33
C ARG A 5 8.16 -0.06 -7.20
N SER A 6 7.57 1.13 -7.02
CA SER A 6 6.59 1.36 -5.95
C SER A 6 5.39 0.41 -6.06
N GLY A 7 4.86 0.22 -7.28
CA GLY A 7 3.74 -0.69 -7.53
C GLY A 7 4.03 -2.16 -7.21
N THR A 8 5.20 -2.69 -7.58
CA THR A 8 5.54 -4.09 -7.25
C THR A 8 5.92 -4.26 -5.78
N SER A 9 6.52 -3.25 -5.14
CA SER A 9 6.87 -3.25 -3.72
C SER A 9 5.65 -3.37 -2.81
N ILE A 10 4.48 -2.83 -3.19
CA ILE A 10 3.23 -3.01 -2.42
C ILE A 10 2.93 -4.50 -2.25
N GLY A 11 2.90 -5.25 -3.36
CA GLY A 11 2.60 -6.68 -3.36
C GLY A 11 3.69 -7.51 -2.65
N ALA A 12 4.95 -7.15 -2.81
CA ALA A 12 6.08 -7.80 -2.14
C ALA A 12 5.94 -7.71 -0.61
N ASN A 13 5.71 -6.50 -0.08
CA ASN A 13 5.53 -6.29 1.36
C ASN A 13 4.26 -6.97 1.91
N VAL A 14 3.17 -7.01 1.14
CA VAL A 14 1.97 -7.79 1.52
C VAL A 14 2.28 -9.28 1.60
N LYS A 15 3.03 -9.81 0.63
CA LYS A 15 3.43 -11.23 0.61
C LYS A 15 4.34 -11.57 1.79
N GLU A 16 5.27 -10.68 2.13
CA GLU A 16 6.11 -10.84 3.31
C GLU A 16 5.30 -10.78 4.61
N ALA A 17 4.30 -9.89 4.70
CA ALA A 17 3.44 -9.81 5.88
C ALA A 17 2.72 -11.14 6.14
N GLN A 18 2.36 -11.90 5.11
CA GLN A 18 1.72 -13.22 5.29
C GLN A 18 2.60 -14.23 6.04
N ASN A 19 3.93 -14.03 6.06
CA ASN A 19 4.88 -14.88 6.77
C ASN A 19 5.47 -14.18 8.01
N ALA A 20 4.81 -13.16 8.53
CA ALA A 20 5.31 -12.39 9.67
C ALA A 20 5.43 -13.23 10.95
N GLU A 21 6.52 -13.04 11.69
CA GLU A 21 6.83 -13.79 12.92
C GLU A 21 6.00 -13.32 14.12
N SER A 22 5.40 -12.14 14.02
CA SER A 22 4.53 -11.59 15.05
C SER A 22 3.48 -10.67 14.45
N LYS A 23 2.47 -10.36 15.25
CA LYS A 23 1.44 -9.39 14.86
C LYS A 23 1.99 -7.97 14.68
N LYS A 24 3.00 -7.59 15.47
CA LYS A 24 3.68 -6.29 15.32
C LYS A 24 4.44 -6.24 13.99
N ASP A 25 5.13 -7.32 13.63
CA ASP A 25 5.83 -7.46 12.35
C ASP A 25 4.86 -7.46 11.16
N PHE A 26 3.74 -8.18 11.27
CA PHE A 26 2.64 -8.16 10.28
C PHE A 26 2.17 -6.73 10.00
N ILE A 27 1.84 -5.98 11.06
CA ILE A 27 1.40 -4.58 10.95
C ILE A 27 2.51 -3.70 10.37
N HIS A 28 3.77 -3.93 10.76
CA HIS A 28 4.90 -3.17 10.25
C HIS A 28 5.08 -3.35 8.75
N LYS A 29 5.10 -4.60 8.24
CA LYS A 29 5.21 -4.91 6.80
C LYS A 29 4.03 -4.35 6.00
N LEU A 30 2.80 -4.42 6.51
CA LEU A 30 1.65 -3.78 5.86
C LEU A 30 1.73 -2.25 5.83
N LYS A 31 2.34 -1.62 6.84
CA LYS A 31 2.60 -0.17 6.81
C LYS A 31 3.66 0.20 5.76
N ILE A 32 4.64 -0.66 5.52
CA ILE A 32 5.59 -0.46 4.42
C ILE A 32 4.83 -0.55 3.08
N ALA A 33 3.95 -1.55 2.90
CA ALA A 33 3.11 -1.64 1.70
C ALA A 33 2.25 -0.38 1.47
N LEU A 34 1.70 0.20 2.55
CA LEU A 34 0.97 1.47 2.47
C LEU A 34 1.86 2.65 2.05
N LYS A 35 3.09 2.73 2.58
CA LYS A 35 4.06 3.75 2.18
C LYS A 35 4.40 3.67 0.70
N GLU A 36 4.60 2.47 0.17
CA GLU A 36 4.84 2.24 -1.27
C GLU A 36 3.60 2.61 -2.11
N ALA A 37 2.40 2.39 -1.59
CA ALA A 37 1.16 2.82 -2.22
C ALA A 37 1.02 4.34 -2.27
N ASP A 38 1.42 5.05 -1.22
CA ASP A 38 1.44 6.52 -1.20
C ASP A 38 2.50 7.08 -2.18
N GLU A 39 3.66 6.44 -2.29
CA GLU A 39 4.67 6.81 -3.29
C GLU A 39 4.14 6.61 -4.71
N LEU A 40 3.49 5.49 -5.00
CA LEU A 40 2.86 5.25 -6.29
C LEU A 40 1.77 6.28 -6.59
N GLU A 41 0.93 6.62 -5.60
CA GLU A 41 -0.12 7.63 -5.74
C GLU A 41 0.45 8.98 -6.17
N TYR A 42 1.55 9.41 -5.56
CA TYR A 42 2.27 10.62 -5.96
C TYR A 42 2.77 10.56 -7.41
N TRP A 43 3.33 9.43 -7.84
CA TRP A 43 3.77 9.28 -9.23
C TRP A 43 2.61 9.30 -10.23
N LEU A 44 1.47 8.68 -9.89
CA LEU A 44 0.27 8.74 -10.72
C LEU A 44 -0.33 10.15 -10.77
N TYR A 45 -0.26 10.90 -9.69
CA TYR A 45 -0.62 12.33 -9.67
C TYR A 45 0.28 13.12 -10.63
N LEU A 46 1.60 12.95 -10.58
CA LEU A 46 2.51 13.63 -11.50
C LEU A 46 2.25 13.28 -12.97
N CYS A 47 1.90 12.02 -13.28
CA CYS A 47 1.51 11.66 -14.64
C CYS A 47 0.25 12.39 -15.11
N HIS A 48 -0.66 12.74 -14.21
CA HIS A 48 -1.87 13.47 -14.53
C HIS A 48 -1.62 14.98 -14.76
N GLU A 49 -0.69 15.56 -14.01
CA GLU A 49 -0.33 16.99 -14.10
C GLU A 49 0.52 17.35 -15.33
N VAL A 50 1.20 16.37 -15.92
CA VAL A 50 2.02 16.59 -17.12
C VAL A 50 1.22 16.21 -18.37
N GLU A 51 0.88 17.20 -19.19
CA GLU A 51 0.01 17.01 -20.38
C GLU A 51 0.55 15.98 -21.39
N SER A 52 1.88 15.86 -21.50
CA SER A 52 2.52 14.90 -22.40
C SER A 52 2.56 13.46 -21.87
N TYR A 53 2.16 13.23 -20.62
CA TYR A 53 2.14 11.89 -20.02
C TYR A 53 0.78 11.21 -20.18
N PRO A 54 0.76 9.88 -20.28
CA PRO A 54 -0.49 9.12 -20.19
C PRO A 54 -1.16 9.38 -18.84
N LYS A 55 -2.49 9.46 -18.85
CA LYS A 55 -3.33 9.62 -17.65
C LYS A 55 -3.91 8.26 -17.22
N PRO A 56 -3.33 7.59 -16.22
CA PRO A 56 -3.70 6.22 -15.88
C PRO A 56 -4.85 6.19 -14.85
N ASP A 57 -6.02 6.75 -15.19
CA ASP A 57 -7.13 6.93 -14.23
C ASP A 57 -7.61 5.61 -13.59
N ASN A 58 -7.59 4.52 -14.37
CA ASN A 58 -7.90 3.17 -13.87
C ASN A 58 -6.92 2.73 -12.76
N LEU A 59 -5.63 3.08 -12.88
CA LEU A 59 -4.63 2.74 -11.86
C LEU A 59 -4.86 3.51 -10.56
N GLN A 60 -5.27 4.78 -10.61
CA GLN A 60 -5.60 5.55 -9.42
C GLN A 60 -6.79 4.93 -8.66
N ASN A 61 -7.84 4.53 -9.37
CA ASN A 61 -9.00 3.86 -8.77
C ASN A 61 -8.60 2.53 -8.12
N LYS A 62 -7.82 1.70 -8.82
CA LYS A 62 -7.31 0.43 -8.29
C LYS A 62 -6.42 0.63 -7.05
N LEU A 63 -5.54 1.62 -7.09
CA LEU A 63 -4.66 1.95 -5.97
C LEU A 63 -5.45 2.40 -4.74
N THR A 64 -6.49 3.20 -4.95
CA THR A 64 -7.41 3.63 -3.89
C THR A 64 -8.07 2.42 -3.20
N GLU A 65 -8.56 1.45 -3.98
CA GLU A 65 -9.15 0.23 -3.41
C GLU A 65 -8.12 -0.61 -2.65
N ILE A 66 -6.89 -0.75 -3.18
CA ILE A 66 -5.79 -1.42 -2.47
C ILE A 66 -5.51 -0.73 -1.13
N LYS A 67 -5.38 0.61 -1.11
CA LYS A 67 -5.15 1.39 0.11
C LYS A 67 -6.27 1.20 1.13
N LYS A 68 -7.54 1.17 0.71
CA LYS A 68 -8.69 0.91 1.60
C LYS A 68 -8.59 -0.46 2.26
N VAL A 69 -8.29 -1.50 1.48
CA VAL A 69 -8.14 -2.88 2.00
C VAL A 69 -6.98 -2.95 2.99
N LEU A 70 -5.81 -2.42 2.63
CA LEU A 70 -4.63 -2.41 3.52
C LEU A 70 -4.91 -1.67 4.83
N ASN A 71 -5.50 -0.48 4.78
CA ASN A 71 -5.86 0.29 5.96
C ASN A 71 -6.88 -0.43 6.86
N LYS A 72 -7.87 -1.10 6.25
CA LYS A 72 -8.85 -1.89 7.00
C LYS A 72 -8.19 -3.06 7.73
N ILE A 73 -7.27 -3.78 7.07
CA ILE A 73 -6.49 -4.87 7.69
C ILE A 73 -5.64 -4.33 8.84
N VAL A 74 -4.86 -3.27 8.61
CA VAL A 74 -4.00 -2.68 9.65
C VAL A 74 -4.83 -2.23 10.87
N SER A 75 -5.99 -1.61 10.63
CA SER A 75 -6.86 -1.12 11.71
C SER A 75 -7.46 -2.27 12.53
N SER A 76 -7.97 -3.32 11.87
CA SER A 76 -8.54 -4.48 12.57
C SER A 76 -7.48 -5.31 13.30
N SER A 77 -6.26 -5.38 12.77
CA SER A 77 -5.13 -6.01 13.45
C SER A 77 -4.78 -5.27 14.74
N LYS A 78 -4.78 -3.93 14.77
CA LYS A 78 -4.49 -3.17 16.00
C LYS A 78 -5.52 -3.37 17.11
N ILE A 79 -6.81 -3.39 16.79
CA ILE A 79 -7.89 -3.55 17.79
C ILE A 79 -7.72 -4.84 18.60
N LYS A 80 -7.53 -5.97 17.91
CA LYS A 80 -7.28 -7.28 18.56
C LYS A 80 -5.99 -7.32 19.40
N GLN A 81 -5.11 -6.32 19.34
CA GLN A 81 -3.88 -6.29 20.13
C GLN A 81 -4.14 -5.69 21.52
N THR A 82 -5.01 -4.69 21.57
CA THR A 82 -5.43 -4.02 22.82
C THR A 82 -6.33 -4.92 23.68
N GLU A 83 -7.10 -5.83 23.06
CA GLU A 83 -7.98 -6.76 23.78
C GLU A 83 -7.24 -7.94 24.46
N ILE A 84 -5.95 -8.13 24.18
CA ILE A 84 -5.12 -9.25 24.68
C ILE A 84 -4.00 -8.74 25.62
N SER A 85 -3.93 -7.43 25.86
CA SER A 85 -3.00 -6.80 26.81
C SER A 85 -3.72 -6.49 28.12
#